data_AF-A0A534HGZ1-F1
#
_entry.id   AF-A0A534HGZ1-F1
#
_cell.length_a   1.000
_cell.length_b   1.000
_cell.length_c   1.000
_cell.angle_alpha   90.00
_cell.angle_beta   90.00
_cell.angle_gamma   90.00
#
_symmetry.space_group_name_H-M   'P 1'
#
loop_
_entity.id
_entity.type
_entity.pdbx_description
1 polymer ?
#
loop_
_entity_poly.entity_id
_entity_poly.type
_entity_poly.pdbx_seq_one_letter_code
_entity_poly.pdbx_strand_id
1 'polypeptide(L)'
;MQAASVSQSMQSVERGALRARHAELGGLLRVAVMEGDEARIRRLLSELLRGQGLSKAQRISVQLKALLSLVQSLRCATVTDELTGLCNQRGFVQIGTRLLDVAARDGSAVHLVCFEVNDLARVVEAMGPTAADVLLRQ
;
A
#
# COMPACT_ATOMS: atom_id res chain seq x y z
N MET A 1 0.09 39.59 -26.13
CA MET A 1 0.48 38.17 -25.92
C MET A 1 0.69 37.78 -24.45
N GLN A 2 0.93 38.70 -23.49
CA GLN A 2 1.17 38.35 -22.07
C GLN A 2 -0.07 37.88 -21.28
N ALA A 3 -1.29 38.30 -21.62
CA ALA A 3 -2.48 37.87 -20.87
C ALA A 3 -2.82 36.38 -21.05
N ALA A 4 -2.57 35.83 -22.25
CA ALA A 4 -2.85 34.43 -22.56
C ALA A 4 -1.90 33.45 -21.86
N SER A 5 -0.63 33.83 -21.65
CA SER A 5 0.35 33.01 -20.94
C SER A 5 0.07 32.95 -19.43
N VAL A 6 -0.42 34.04 -18.84
CA VAL A 6 -0.81 34.08 -17.42
C VAL A 6 -2.04 33.19 -17.18
N SER A 7 -3.06 33.26 -18.03
CA SER A 7 -4.25 32.39 -17.90
C SER A 7 -3.94 30.90 -18.09
N GLN A 8 -3.02 30.54 -18.99
CA GLN A 8 -2.59 29.15 -19.14
C GLN A 8 -1.78 28.65 -17.94
N SER A 9 -0.94 29.51 -17.35
CA SER A 9 -0.17 29.16 -16.15
C SER A 9 -1.08 28.91 -14.94
N MET A 10 -2.09 29.75 -14.70
CA MET A 10 -3.06 29.59 -13.61
C MET A 10 -3.90 28.30 -13.76
N GLN A 11 -4.37 28.00 -14.97
CA GLN A 11 -5.10 26.75 -15.24
C GLN A 11 -4.24 25.50 -15.02
N SER A 12 -2.93 25.57 -15.25
CA SER A 12 -2.02 24.46 -14.98
C SER A 12 -1.83 24.22 -13.48
N VAL A 13 -1.75 25.30 -12.69
CA VAL A 13 -1.60 25.26 -11.24
C VAL A 13 -2.86 24.70 -10.57
N GLU A 14 -4.05 25.15 -10.97
CA GLU A 14 -5.33 24.64 -10.47
C GLU A 14 -5.48 23.14 -10.76
N ARG A 15 -5.13 22.70 -11.97
CA ARG A 15 -5.13 21.27 -12.34
C ARG A 15 -4.13 20.46 -11.53
N GLY A 16 -2.98 21.03 -11.20
CA GLY A 16 -1.99 20.42 -10.31
C GLY A 16 -2.53 20.23 -8.89
N ALA A 17 -3.14 21.27 -8.32
CA ALA A 17 -3.74 21.25 -7.00
C ALA A 17 -4.88 20.22 -6.89
N LEU A 18 -5.73 20.13 -7.90
CA LEU A 18 -6.80 19.12 -7.99
C LEU A 18 -6.24 17.70 -7.98
N ARG A 19 -5.17 17.42 -8.74
CA ARG A 19 -4.52 16.10 -8.76
C ARG A 19 -3.89 15.76 -7.41
N ALA A 20 -3.22 16.73 -6.78
CA ALA A 20 -2.62 16.55 -5.45
C ALA A 20 -3.67 16.19 -4.40
N ARG A 21 -4.80 16.91 -4.37
CA ARG A 21 -5.92 16.63 -3.47
C ARG A 21 -6.50 15.23 -3.68
N HIS A 22 -6.63 14.77 -4.92
CA HIS A 22 -7.09 13.41 -5.18
C HIS A 22 -6.08 12.34 -4.73
N ALA A 23 -4.78 12.60 -4.86
CA ALA A 23 -3.75 11.70 -4.36
C ALA A 23 -3.79 11.61 -2.82
N GLU A 24 -3.98 12.74 -2.15
CA GLU A 24 -4.18 12.84 -0.70
C GLU A 24 -5.41 12.04 -0.24
N LEU A 25 -6.57 12.23 -0.90
CA LEU A 25 -7.78 11.44 -0.63
C LEU A 25 -7.53 9.94 -0.79
N GLY A 26 -6.76 9.53 -1.79
CA GLY A 26 -6.37 8.13 -1.97
C GLY A 26 -5.50 7.59 -0.84
N GLY A 27 -4.60 8.41 -0.29
CA GLY A 27 -3.80 8.09 0.89
C GLY A 27 -4.66 7.95 2.14
N LEU A 28 -5.53 8.92 2.41
CA LEU A 28 -6.46 8.90 3.54
C LEU A 28 -7.43 7.70 3.47
N LEU A 29 -7.93 7.38 2.27
CA LEU A 29 -8.81 6.24 2.05
C LEU A 29 -8.10 4.93 2.39
N ARG A 30 -6.82 4.80 2.00
CA ARG A 30 -6.01 3.64 2.34
C ARG A 30 -5.88 3.46 3.84
N VAL A 31 -5.56 4.52 4.57
CA VAL A 31 -5.45 4.50 6.04
C VAL A 31 -6.78 4.05 6.66
N ALA A 32 -7.89 4.68 6.27
CA ALA A 32 -9.22 4.34 6.80
C ALA A 32 -9.60 2.87 6.53
N VAL A 33 -9.22 2.33 5.37
CA VAL A 33 -9.45 0.91 5.03
C VAL A 33 -8.62 -0.03 5.92
N MET A 34 -7.37 0.32 6.22
CA MET A 34 -6.55 -0.50 7.14
C MET A 34 -7.07 -0.46 8.57
N GLU A 35 -7.62 0.69 9.00
CA GLU A 35 -8.22 0.87 10.34
C GLU A 35 -9.62 0.25 10.49
N GLY A 36 -10.26 -0.15 9.38
CA GLY A 36 -11.63 -0.69 9.40
C GLY A 36 -12.73 0.34 9.67
N ASP A 37 -12.45 1.63 9.53
CA ASP A 37 -13.42 2.71 9.78
C ASP A 37 -14.40 2.86 8.61
N GLU A 38 -15.49 2.09 8.62
CA GLU A 38 -16.49 2.08 7.55
C GLU A 38 -17.07 3.46 7.23
N ALA A 39 -17.31 4.30 8.24
CA ALA A 39 -17.89 5.62 8.05
C ALA A 39 -16.92 6.54 7.30
N ARG A 40 -15.64 6.52 7.70
CA ARG A 40 -14.57 7.28 7.05
C ARG A 40 -14.27 6.77 5.65
N ILE A 41 -14.29 5.45 5.43
CA ILE A 41 -14.16 4.83 4.10
C ILE A 41 -15.24 5.34 3.16
N ARG A 42 -16.52 5.25 3.56
CA ARG A 42 -17.66 5.69 2.72
C ARG A 42 -17.56 7.16 2.35
N ARG A 43 -17.19 8.02 3.31
CA ARG A 43 -17.01 9.46 3.09
C ARG A 43 -15.90 9.74 2.08
N LEU A 44 -14.69 9.20 2.31
CA LEU A 44 -13.53 9.45 1.47
C LEU A 44 -13.72 8.91 0.05
N LEU A 45 -14.33 7.74 -0.08
CA LEU A 45 -14.62 7.14 -1.38
C LEU A 45 -15.66 7.97 -2.15
N SER A 46 -16.69 8.49 -1.48
CA SER A 46 -17.65 9.41 -2.09
C SER A 46 -16.99 10.71 -2.57
N GLU A 47 -16.09 11.30 -1.78
CA GLU A 47 -15.34 12.50 -2.16
C GLU A 47 -14.42 12.24 -3.35
N LEU A 48 -13.72 11.10 -3.37
CA LEU A 48 -12.84 10.70 -4.47
C LEU A 48 -13.62 10.45 -5.78
N LEU A 49 -14.83 9.87 -5.69
CA LEU A 49 -15.66 9.57 -6.84
C LEU A 49 -16.36 10.81 -7.44
N ARG A 50 -16.60 11.87 -6.65
CA ARG A 50 -17.25 13.10 -7.13
C ARG A 50 -16.41 13.88 -8.15
N GLY A 51 -15.09 13.89 -8.02
CA GLY A 51 -14.16 14.38 -9.06
C GLY A 51 -14.49 15.76 -9.65
N GLN A 52 -14.76 16.75 -8.78
CA GLN A 52 -15.08 18.11 -9.20
C GLN A 52 -13.87 18.77 -9.87
N GLY A 53 -14.10 19.64 -10.86
CA GLY A 53 -13.04 20.41 -11.55
C GLY A 53 -12.16 19.63 -12.54
N LEU A 54 -12.35 18.32 -12.70
CA LEU A 54 -11.63 17.50 -13.68
C LEU A 54 -12.51 17.17 -14.90
N SER A 55 -11.90 17.11 -16.08
CA SER A 55 -12.56 16.53 -17.26
C SER A 55 -12.88 15.05 -17.03
N LYS A 56 -13.83 14.50 -17.80
CA LYS A 56 -14.24 13.08 -17.68
C LYS A 56 -13.04 12.12 -17.77
N ALA A 57 -12.16 12.32 -18.75
CA ALA A 57 -10.98 11.47 -18.94
C ALA A 57 -9.99 11.56 -17.76
N GLN A 58 -9.73 12.78 -17.27
CA GLN A 58 -8.85 13.00 -16.12
C GLN A 58 -9.43 12.40 -14.84
N ARG A 59 -10.73 12.57 -14.62
CA ARG A 59 -11.45 12.00 -13.48
C ARG A 59 -11.30 10.48 -13.44
N ILE A 60 -11.59 9.81 -14.56
CA ILE A 60 -11.46 8.36 -14.68
C ILE A 60 -10.02 7.92 -14.39
N SER A 61 -9.03 8.59 -14.98
CA SER A 61 -7.61 8.24 -14.79
C SER A 61 -7.17 8.35 -13.31
N VAL A 62 -7.55 9.43 -12.64
CA VAL A 62 -7.19 9.67 -11.23
C VAL A 62 -7.91 8.68 -10.30
N GLN A 63 -9.19 8.41 -10.55
CA GLN A 63 -9.97 7.44 -9.78
C GLN A 63 -9.40 6.02 -9.92
N LEU A 64 -9.11 5.61 -11.16
CA LEU A 64 -8.51 4.32 -11.45
C LEU A 64 -7.17 4.17 -10.73
N LYS A 65 -6.31 5.20 -10.78
CA LYS A 65 -5.02 5.19 -10.09
C LYS A 65 -5.19 5.02 -8.57
N ALA A 66 -6.12 5.74 -7.96
CA ALA A 66 -6.36 5.63 -6.52
C ALA A 66 -6.91 4.25 -6.12
N LEU A 67 -7.88 3.72 -6.87
CA LEU A 67 -8.45 2.40 -6.63
C LEU A 67 -7.43 1.27 -6.82
N LEU A 68 -6.60 1.33 -7.87
CA LEU A 68 -5.51 0.38 -8.08
C LEU A 68 -4.49 0.43 -6.93
N SER A 69 -4.16 1.64 -6.46
CA SER A 69 -3.26 1.80 -5.32
C SER A 69 -3.86 1.22 -4.02
N LEU A 70 -5.17 1.36 -3.81
CA LEU A 70 -5.86 0.77 -2.67
C LEU A 70 -5.85 -0.75 -2.74
N VAL A 71 -6.19 -1.32 -3.91
CA VAL A 71 -6.14 -2.77 -4.16
C VAL A 71 -4.74 -3.32 -3.91
N GLN A 72 -3.70 -2.62 -4.37
CA GLN A 72 -2.32 -3.02 -4.11
C GLN A 72 -1.99 -3.01 -2.61
N SER A 73 -2.45 -1.98 -1.88
CA SER A 73 -2.21 -1.85 -0.45
C SER A 73 -2.91 -2.96 0.34
N LEU A 74 -4.16 -3.25 0.00
CA LEU A 74 -4.92 -4.38 0.55
C LEU A 74 -4.22 -5.71 0.27
N ARG A 75 -3.74 -5.91 -0.96
CA ARG A 75 -2.99 -7.12 -1.30
C ARG A 75 -1.72 -7.25 -0.46
N CYS A 76 -0.95 -6.18 -0.32
CA CYS A 76 0.23 -6.15 0.55
C CYS A 76 -0.14 -6.52 2.00
N ALA A 77 -1.20 -5.92 2.57
CA ALA A 77 -1.66 -6.24 3.92
C ALA A 77 -1.99 -7.73 4.11
N THR A 78 -2.50 -8.41 3.06
CA THR A 78 -2.79 -9.86 3.15
C THR A 78 -1.56 -10.77 3.07
N VAL A 79 -0.40 -10.25 2.65
CA VAL A 79 0.84 -11.04 2.43
C VAL A 79 2.02 -10.56 3.28
N THR A 80 1.83 -9.52 4.06
CA THR A 80 2.82 -8.95 4.99
C THR A 80 2.41 -9.30 6.42
N ASP A 81 3.40 -9.67 7.22
CA ASP A 81 3.25 -9.81 8.66
C ASP A 81 3.31 -8.41 9.31
N GLU A 82 2.29 -8.06 10.10
CA GLU A 82 2.16 -6.70 10.66
C GLU A 82 3.22 -6.41 11.74
N LEU A 83 3.70 -7.45 12.43
CA LEU A 83 4.66 -7.29 13.52
C LEU A 83 6.07 -6.97 12.98
N THR A 84 6.51 -7.73 11.99
CA THR A 84 7.89 -7.70 11.47
C THR A 84 8.02 -6.89 10.17
N GLY A 85 6.92 -6.64 9.46
CA GLY A 85 6.92 -6.02 8.14
C GLY A 85 7.44 -6.93 7.02
N LEU A 86 7.83 -8.17 7.35
CA LEU A 86 8.28 -9.18 6.39
C LEU A 86 7.09 -9.83 5.68
N CYS A 87 7.35 -10.65 4.66
CA CYS A 87 6.29 -11.48 4.08
C CYS A 87 5.81 -12.49 5.12
N ASN A 88 4.49 -12.60 5.30
CA ASN A 88 3.91 -13.70 6.05
C ASN A 88 4.04 -15.02 5.26
N GLN A 89 3.60 -16.13 5.84
CA GLN A 89 3.68 -17.45 5.20
C GLN A 89 3.07 -17.46 3.78
N ARG A 90 1.94 -16.77 3.59
CA ARG A 90 1.28 -16.67 2.27
C ARG A 90 2.17 -15.90 1.28
N GLY A 91 2.72 -14.76 1.69
CA GLY A 91 3.64 -13.98 0.87
C GLY A 91 4.91 -14.76 0.49
N PHE A 92 5.49 -15.46 1.46
CA PHE A 92 6.65 -16.32 1.25
C PHE A 92 6.37 -17.41 0.20
N VAL A 93 5.26 -18.14 0.32
CA VAL A 93 4.89 -19.17 -0.68
C VAL A 93 4.67 -18.55 -2.05
N GLN A 94 3.98 -17.42 -2.15
CA GLN A 94 3.74 -16.77 -3.45
C GLN A 94 5.04 -16.34 -4.15
N ILE A 95 5.97 -15.74 -3.42
CA ILE A 95 7.25 -15.29 -3.95
C ILE A 95 8.14 -16.50 -4.27
N GLY A 96 8.20 -17.48 -3.36
CA GLY A 96 8.98 -18.70 -3.52
C GLY A 96 8.57 -19.51 -4.74
N THR A 97 7.27 -19.73 -4.95
CA THR A 97 6.76 -20.42 -6.15
C THR A 97 7.20 -19.71 -7.42
N ARG A 98 7.07 -18.38 -7.48
CA ARG A 98 7.49 -17.60 -8.65
C ARG A 98 9.00 -17.68 -8.89
N LEU A 99 9.80 -17.65 -7.82
CA LEU A 99 11.26 -17.80 -7.91
C LEU A 99 11.64 -19.18 -8.47
N LEU A 100 11.00 -20.24 -7.98
CA LEU A 100 11.22 -21.60 -8.45
C LEU A 100 10.83 -21.78 -9.92
N ASP A 101 9.72 -21.18 -10.36
CA ASP A 101 9.30 -21.23 -11.77
C ASP A 101 10.36 -20.61 -12.71
N VAL A 102 10.98 -19.51 -12.30
CA VAL A 102 12.04 -18.84 -13.06
C VAL A 102 13.31 -19.69 -13.05
N ALA A 103 13.75 -20.15 -11.88
CA ALA A 103 14.95 -20.95 -11.75
C ALA A 103 14.87 -22.28 -12.52
N ALA A 104 13.69 -22.92 -12.53
CA ALA A 104 13.44 -24.14 -13.29
C ALA A 104 13.57 -23.91 -14.81
N ARG A 105 13.13 -22.74 -15.31
CA ARG A 105 13.29 -22.37 -16.73
C ARG A 105 14.74 -22.08 -17.09
N ASP A 106 15.47 -21.46 -16.18
CA ASP A 106 16.83 -21.00 -16.41
C ASP A 106 17.89 -22.06 -16.02
N GLY A 107 17.47 -23.23 -15.53
CA GLY A 107 18.37 -24.29 -15.02
C GLY A 107 19.20 -23.85 -13.81
N SER A 108 18.73 -22.86 -13.05
CA SER A 108 19.43 -22.27 -11.92
C SER A 108 19.06 -22.94 -10.60
N ALA A 109 20.00 -22.98 -9.65
CA ALA A 109 19.73 -23.46 -8.29
C ALA A 109 19.08 -22.38 -7.42
N VAL A 110 18.24 -22.81 -6.48
CA VAL A 110 17.61 -21.96 -5.46
C VAL A 110 17.99 -22.49 -4.08
N HIS A 111 18.31 -21.58 -3.16
CA HIS A 111 18.66 -21.91 -1.77
C HIS A 111 17.58 -21.39 -0.82
N LEU A 112 17.27 -22.18 0.21
CA LEU A 112 16.39 -21.80 1.31
C LEU A 112 17.20 -21.79 2.60
N VAL A 113 17.08 -20.70 3.37
CA VAL A 113 17.67 -20.57 4.70
C VAL A 113 16.55 -20.31 5.68
N CYS A 114 16.50 -21.11 6.75
CA CYS A 114 15.53 -20.98 7.82
C CYS A 114 16.25 -20.52 9.09
N PHE A 115 15.71 -19.49 9.73
CA PHE A 115 16.18 -18.98 11.01
C PHE A 115 15.11 -19.22 12.07
N GLU A 116 15.53 -19.57 13.28
CA GLU A 116 14.67 -19.71 14.44
C GLU A 116 15.24 -18.86 15.58
N VAL A 117 14.37 -18.17 16.31
CA VAL A 117 14.75 -17.42 17.51
C VAL A 117 14.66 -18.37 18.70
N ASN A 118 15.81 -18.70 19.27
CA ASN A 118 15.90 -19.58 20.44
C ASN A 118 15.21 -18.95 21.67
N ASP A 119 14.66 -19.79 22.54
CA ASP A 119 14.11 -19.41 23.86
C ASP A 119 13.01 -18.34 23.87
N LEU A 120 12.38 -18.03 22.72
CA LEU A 120 11.34 -16.98 22.64
C LEU A 120 10.18 -17.20 23.62
N ALA A 121 9.77 -18.46 23.83
CA ALA A 121 8.73 -18.81 24.79
C ALA A 121 9.06 -18.41 26.23
N ARG A 122 10.34 -18.54 26.63
CA ARG A 122 10.81 -18.15 27.97
C ARG A 122 10.79 -16.63 28.14
N VAL A 123 11.08 -15.88 27.07
CA VAL A 123 10.95 -14.41 27.10
C VAL A 123 9.49 -14.01 27.29
N VAL A 124 8.56 -14.65 26.56
CA VAL A 124 7.11 -14.41 26.72
C VAL A 124 6.67 -14.71 28.15
N GLU A 125 7.11 -15.83 28.72
CA GLU A 125 6.78 -16.22 30.10
C GLU A 125 7.32 -15.23 31.14
N ALA A 126 8.57 -14.79 30.99
CA ALA A 126 9.24 -13.94 31.97
C ALA A 126 8.90 -12.44 31.84
N MET A 127 8.68 -11.95 30.63
CA MET A 127 8.58 -10.51 30.32
C MET A 127 7.29 -10.11 29.59
N GLY A 128 6.44 -11.09 29.25
CA GLY A 128 5.20 -10.89 28.54
C GLY A 128 5.35 -10.83 27.01
N PRO A 129 4.23 -10.91 26.28
CA PRO A 129 4.22 -10.98 24.82
C PRO A 129 4.78 -9.72 24.15
N THR A 130 4.54 -8.53 24.70
CA THR A 130 5.06 -7.28 24.13
C THR A 130 6.59 -7.22 24.11
N ALA A 131 7.27 -7.86 25.07
CA ALA A 131 8.74 -7.91 25.08
C ALA A 131 9.27 -8.80 23.95
N ALA A 132 8.59 -9.92 23.68
CA ALA A 132 8.90 -10.79 22.55
C ALA A 132 8.64 -10.10 21.20
N ASP A 133 7.56 -9.32 21.09
CA ASP A 133 7.25 -8.51 19.90
C ASP A 133 8.38 -7.53 19.57
N VAL A 134 8.99 -6.90 20.59
CA VAL A 134 10.13 -5.99 20.40
C VAL A 134 11.37 -6.75 19.90
N LEU A 135 11.64 -7.96 20.41
CA LEU A 135 12.76 -8.78 19.93
C LEU A 135 12.59 -9.19 18.48
N LEU A 136 11.37 -9.56 18.07
CA LEU A 136 11.07 -9.95 16.68
C LEU A 136 11.14 -8.79 15.68
N ARG A 137 11.13 -7.53 16.14
CA ARG A 137 11.21 -6.33 15.30
C ARG A 137 12.63 -5.87 15.00
N GLN A 138 13.62 -6.33 15.76
CA GLN A 138 15.04 -5.94 15.61
C GLN A 138 15.76 -6.80 14.57
#